data_AF-A0A2S5M608-F1
#
_entry.id   AF-A0A2S5M608-F1
#
_cell.length_a   1.000
_cell.length_b   1.000
_cell.length_c   1.000
_cell.angle_alpha   90.00
_cell.angle_beta   90.00
_cell.angle_gamma   90.00
#
_symmetry.space_group_name_H-M   'P 1'
#
loop_
_entity.id
_entity.type
_entity.pdbx_description
1 polymer ?
#
loop_
_entity_poly.entity_id
_entity_poly.type
_entity_poly.pdbx_seq_one_letter_code
_entity_poly.pdbx_strand_id
1 'polypeptide(L)'
;MANTSSAKKAARQMISRTEVNKARRTRVKSEVRSVEEAISAGDKAKAEAALKAAEPILVRTAQKGMMHPKTASRKVSRLSARVKAMQA
;
A
#
# COMPACT_ATOMS: atom_id res chain seq x y z
N MET A 1 -22.90 -7.04 22.61
CA MET A 1 -23.15 -5.59 22.51
C MET A 1 -22.10 -4.83 23.30
N ALA A 2 -21.77 -3.60 22.90
CA ALA A 2 -20.91 -2.72 23.70
C ALA A 2 -21.71 -2.22 24.92
N ASN A 3 -21.66 -3.00 26.01
CA ASN A 3 -22.54 -2.82 27.17
C ASN A 3 -22.01 -1.77 28.17
N THR A 4 -20.72 -1.47 28.14
CA THR A 4 -20.10 -0.42 28.97
C THR A 4 -19.92 0.89 28.20
N SER A 5 -19.88 2.02 28.90
CA SER A 5 -19.65 3.35 28.30
C SER A 5 -18.31 3.42 27.56
N SER A 6 -17.27 2.77 28.09
CA SER A 6 -15.95 2.63 27.46
C SER A 6 -16.01 1.82 26.17
N ALA A 7 -16.76 0.70 26.14
CA ALA A 7 -16.93 -0.09 24.93
C ALA A 7 -17.69 0.67 23.83
N LYS A 8 -18.73 1.44 24.18
CA LYS A 8 -19.46 2.28 23.22
C LYS A 8 -18.55 3.37 22.62
N LYS A 9 -17.65 3.94 23.42
CA LYS A 9 -16.62 4.88 22.93
C LYS A 9 -15.63 4.21 21.98
N ALA A 10 -15.11 3.04 22.35
CA ALA A 10 -14.19 2.28 21.52
C ALA A 10 -14.81 1.90 20.15
N ALA A 11 -16.08 1.50 20.13
CA ALA A 11 -16.79 1.21 18.89
C ALA A 11 -16.86 2.43 17.94
N ARG A 12 -17.18 3.61 18.47
CA ARG A 12 -17.17 4.86 17.67
C ARG A 12 -15.78 5.20 17.12
N GLN A 13 -14.74 5.05 17.93
CA GLN A 13 -13.36 5.28 17.50
C GLN A 13 -12.89 4.24 16.46
N MET A 14 -13.37 3.01 16.56
CA MET A 14 -13.04 1.95 15.61
C MET A 14 -13.58 2.26 14.21
N ILE A 15 -14.81 2.78 14.10
CA ILE A 15 -15.43 3.13 12.82
C ILE A 15 -14.58 4.16 12.08
N SER A 16 -14.27 5.29 12.73
CA SER A 16 -13.46 6.36 12.10
C SER A 16 -12.05 5.90 11.73
N ARG A 17 -11.39 5.10 12.57
CA ARG A 17 -10.09 4.49 12.25
C ARG A 17 -10.19 3.54 11.06
N THR A 18 -11.25 2.75 10.98
CA THR A 18 -11.47 1.76 9.93
C THR A 18 -11.65 2.44 8.57
N GLU A 19 -12.41 3.52 8.49
CA GLU A 19 -12.61 4.30 7.26
C GLU A 19 -11.29 4.85 6.72
N VAL A 20 -10.52 5.52 7.56
CA VAL A 20 -9.20 6.09 7.18
C VAL A 20 -8.23 4.98 6.75
N ASN A 21 -8.19 3.88 7.49
CA ASN A 21 -7.30 2.77 7.20
C ASN A 21 -7.71 2.03 5.91
N LYS A 22 -9.01 1.91 5.65
CA LYS A 22 -9.54 1.35 4.40
C LYS A 22 -9.11 2.17 3.19
N ALA A 23 -9.23 3.50 3.26
CA ALA A 23 -8.80 4.38 2.17
C ALA A 23 -7.31 4.24 1.88
N ARG A 24 -6.46 4.29 2.92
CA ARG A 24 -5.00 4.13 2.78
C ARG A 24 -4.61 2.75 2.23
N ARG A 25 -5.28 1.67 2.65
CA ARG A 25 -5.02 0.31 2.17
C ARG A 25 -5.41 0.17 0.70
N THR A 26 -6.53 0.77 0.32
CA THR A 26 -7.02 0.77 -1.08
C THR A 26 -6.03 1.50 -1.97
N ARG A 27 -5.51 2.65 -1.54
CA ARG A 27 -4.46 3.38 -2.27
C ARG A 27 -3.20 2.54 -2.48
N VAL A 28 -2.72 1.84 -1.44
CA VAL A 28 -1.55 0.95 -1.62
C VAL A 28 -1.83 -0.14 -2.65
N LYS A 29 -3.04 -0.73 -2.64
CA LYS A 29 -3.41 -1.76 -3.61
C LYS A 29 -3.48 -1.22 -5.03
N SER A 30 -4.05 -0.03 -5.25
CA SER A 30 -4.16 0.56 -6.58
C SER A 30 -2.79 0.90 -7.18
N GLU A 31 -1.86 1.44 -6.37
CA GLU A 31 -0.51 1.77 -6.83
C GLU A 31 0.33 0.52 -7.13
N VAL A 32 0.17 -0.54 -6.35
CA VAL A 32 0.83 -1.82 -6.68
C VAL A 32 0.27 -2.38 -7.98
N ARG A 33 -1.04 -2.30 -8.17
CA ARG A 33 -1.72 -2.77 -9.38
C ARG A 33 -1.28 -1.99 -10.62
N SER A 34 -1.15 -0.66 -10.54
CA SER A 34 -0.71 0.16 -11.68
C SER A 34 0.70 -0.22 -12.14
N VAL A 35 1.61 -0.53 -11.20
CA VAL A 35 2.95 -1.05 -11.52
C VAL A 35 2.86 -2.42 -12.17
N GLU A 36 2.04 -3.33 -11.64
CA GLU A 36 1.87 -4.68 -12.19
C GLU A 36 1.25 -4.67 -13.60
N GLU A 37 0.31 -3.77 -13.85
CA GLU A 37 -0.29 -3.56 -15.18
C GLU A 37 0.73 -2.98 -16.17
N ALA A 38 1.55 -2.01 -15.74
CA ALA A 38 2.63 -1.45 -16.58
C ALA A 38 3.70 -2.50 -16.93
N ILE A 39 4.05 -3.38 -15.98
CA ILE A 39 4.95 -4.52 -16.22
C ILE A 39 4.32 -5.48 -17.23
N SER A 40 3.03 -5.79 -17.08
CA SER A 40 2.31 -6.71 -17.98
C SER A 40 2.16 -6.14 -19.40
N ALA A 41 2.06 -4.82 -19.53
CA ALA A 41 1.98 -4.13 -20.82
C ALA A 41 3.34 -4.01 -21.54
N GLY A 42 4.46 -4.35 -20.89
CA GLY A 42 5.79 -4.30 -21.50
C GLY A 42 6.42 -2.89 -21.59
N ASP A 43 5.74 -1.85 -21.10
CA ASP A 43 6.25 -0.46 -21.15
C ASP A 43 7.12 -0.16 -19.92
N LYS A 44 8.43 -0.28 -20.13
CA LYS A 44 9.44 -0.06 -19.08
C LYS A 44 9.45 1.37 -18.54
N ALA A 45 9.32 2.38 -19.40
CA ALA A 45 9.35 3.77 -18.97
C ALA A 45 8.16 4.09 -18.05
N LYS A 46 6.98 3.58 -18.40
CA LYS A 46 5.80 3.68 -17.54
C LYS A 46 5.95 2.87 -16.25
N ALA A 47 6.54 1.69 -16.29
CA ALA A 47 6.77 0.87 -15.10
C ALA A 47 7.73 1.55 -14.09
N GLU A 48 8.81 2.17 -14.55
CA GLU A 48 9.73 2.93 -13.71
C GLU A 48 9.07 4.18 -13.10
N ALA A 49 8.27 4.91 -13.89
CA ALA A 49 7.52 6.07 -13.39
C ALA A 49 6.47 5.67 -12.33
N ALA A 50 5.72 4.60 -12.58
CA ALA A 50 4.75 4.07 -11.64
C ALA A 50 5.42 3.56 -10.35
N LEU A 51 6.58 2.92 -10.46
CA LEU A 51 7.33 2.43 -9.31
C LEU A 51 7.83 3.59 -8.42
N LYS A 52 8.36 4.66 -9.01
CA LYS A 52 8.76 5.88 -8.30
C LYS A 52 7.59 6.54 -7.56
N ALA A 53 6.37 6.48 -8.10
CA ALA A 53 5.17 6.97 -7.43
C ALA A 53 4.69 6.05 -6.30
N ALA A 54 4.81 4.72 -6.48
CA ALA A 54 4.34 3.72 -5.52
C ALA A 54 5.24 3.62 -4.27
N GLU A 55 6.56 3.75 -4.41
CA GLU A 55 7.53 3.67 -3.31
C GLU A 55 7.23 4.59 -2.10
N PRO A 56 7.07 5.91 -2.26
CA PRO A 56 6.82 6.81 -1.12
C PRO A 56 5.48 6.52 -0.45
N ILE A 57 4.48 6.02 -1.19
CA ILE A 57 3.18 5.65 -0.64
C ILE A 57 3.32 4.40 0.24
N LEU A 58 4.02 3.38 -0.23
CA LEU A 58 4.29 2.15 0.52
C LEU A 58 5.04 2.44 1.83
N VAL A 59 6.12 3.23 1.78
CA VAL A 59 6.91 3.56 2.96
C VAL A 59 6.11 4.42 3.95
N ARG A 60 5.37 5.42 3.47
CA ARG A 60 4.54 6.28 4.33
C ARG A 60 3.39 5.51 5.00
N THR A 61 2.79 4.53 4.32
CA THR A 61 1.76 3.69 4.95
C THR A 61 2.35 2.74 6.00
N ALA A 62 3.59 2.28 5.83
CA ALA A 62 4.30 1.52 6.85
C ALA A 62 4.63 2.35 8.10
N GLN A 63 5.10 3.60 7.91
CA GLN A 63 5.35 4.54 9.01
C GLN A 63 4.09 4.81 9.85
N LYS A 64 2.91 4.79 9.23
CA LYS A 64 1.61 4.95 9.91
C LYS A 64 1.12 3.69 10.63
N GLY A 65 1.95 2.65 10.73
CA GLY A 65 1.63 1.41 11.46
C GLY A 65 0.60 0.51 10.76
N MET A 66 0.20 0.82 9.53
CA MET A 66 -0.79 0.00 8.82
C MET A 66 -0.22 -1.29 8.23
N MET A 67 1.07 -1.30 7.96
CA MET A 67 1.80 -2.46 7.49
C MET A 67 3.18 -2.50 8.12
N HIS A 68 3.71 -3.69 8.34
CA HIS A 68 5.05 -3.84 8.89
C HIS A 68 6.08 -3.24 7.91
N PRO A 69 7.12 -2.52 8.37
CA PRO A 69 8.17 -1.95 7.52
C PRO A 69 8.82 -2.99 6.60
N LYS A 70 9.11 -4.18 7.14
CA LYS A 70 9.61 -5.32 6.35
C LYS A 70 8.63 -5.77 5.25
N THR A 71 7.32 -5.63 5.42
CA THR A 71 6.35 -5.94 4.36
C THR A 71 6.39 -4.88 3.25
N ALA A 72 6.60 -3.61 3.59
CA ALA A 72 6.76 -2.55 2.59
C ALA A 72 8.05 -2.73 1.81
N SER A 73 9.18 -2.94 2.52
CA SER A 73 10.48 -3.23 1.90
C SER A 73 10.44 -4.45 0.99
N ARG A 74 9.79 -5.56 1.41
CA ARG A 74 9.59 -6.75 0.56
C ARG A 74 8.82 -6.43 -0.72
N LYS A 75 7.78 -5.60 -0.66
CA LYS A 75 6.98 -5.22 -1.84
C LYS A 75 7.79 -4.37 -2.81
N VAL A 76 8.49 -3.35 -2.32
CA VAL A 76 9.37 -2.51 -3.13
C VAL A 76 10.43 -3.36 -3.81
N SER A 77 11.19 -4.15 -3.04
CA SER A 77 12.24 -5.01 -3.58
C SER A 77 11.76 -5.95 -4.69
N ARG A 78 10.58 -6.59 -4.50
CA ARG A 78 10.00 -7.48 -5.52
C ARG A 78 9.59 -6.73 -6.79
N LEU A 79 8.96 -5.55 -6.66
CA LEU A 79 8.56 -4.76 -7.83
C LEU A 79 9.78 -4.24 -8.58
N SER A 80 10.79 -3.72 -7.88
CA SER A 80 12.04 -3.26 -8.49
C SER A 80 12.76 -4.38 -9.22
N ALA A 81 12.80 -5.58 -8.66
CA ALA A 81 13.39 -6.76 -9.31
C ALA A 81 12.65 -7.13 -10.61
N ARG A 82 11.30 -7.07 -10.62
CA ARG A 82 10.51 -7.36 -11.82
C ARG A 82 10.69 -6.30 -12.91
N VAL A 83 10.70 -5.02 -12.55
CA VAL A 83 10.99 -3.93 -13.51
C VAL A 83 12.40 -4.05 -14.07
N LYS A 84 13.39 -4.41 -13.24
CA LYS A 84 14.76 -4.67 -13.70
C LYS A 84 14.84 -5.88 -14.63
N ALA A 85 14.07 -6.93 -14.37
CA ALA A 85 14.03 -8.12 -15.24
C ALA A 85 13.47 -7.84 -16.64
N MET A 86 12.70 -6.76 -16.83
CA MET A 86 12.31 -6.29 -18.17
C MET A 86 13.49 -5.73 -18.97
N GLN A 87 14.66 -5.53 -18.35
CA GLN A 87 15.88 -5.06 -19.02
C GLN A 87 16.77 -6.19 -19.57
N ALA A 88 16.37 -7.46 -19.46
CA ALA A 88 17.10 -8.60 -20.01
C ALA A 88 16.48 -9.08 -21.32
#